data_AF-A0AAW4P1G6-F1
#
_entry.id   AF-A0AAW4P1G6-F1
#
_cell.length_a   1.000
_cell.length_b   1.000
_cell.length_c   1.000
_cell.angle_alpha   90.00
_cell.angle_beta   90.00
_cell.angle_gamma   90.00
#
_symmetry.space_group_name_H-M   'P 1'
#
loop_
_entity.id
_entity.type
_entity.pdbx_description
1 polymer ?
#
loop_
_entity_poly.entity_id
_entity_poly.type
_entity_poly.pdbx_seq_one_letter_code
_entity_poly.pdbx_strand_id
1 'polypeptide(L)'
;MADVKRYGVNWFGELDLVVEVDHDVVTNDTLVEINTFWSESSDRLRDADGDVLIAVLKMLAQRCFQLTTAHGYNVQGLVLEFETIEGWPRMDGSEGFKIIDCDELIFCKADISVSDVIE
;
A
#
# COMPACT_ATOMS: atom_id res chain seq x y z
N MET A 1 18.64 15.21 11.66
CA MET A 1 18.58 13.83 11.15
C MET A 1 17.10 13.59 10.96
N ALA A 2 16.65 13.29 9.74
CA ALA A 2 15.22 13.12 9.49
C ALA A 2 14.66 11.95 10.32
N ASP A 3 13.47 12.10 10.93
CA ASP A 3 12.78 11.03 11.66
C ASP A 3 12.12 10.04 10.69
N VAL A 4 12.96 9.30 9.96
CA VAL A 4 12.50 8.30 8.99
C VAL A 4 12.33 6.94 9.66
N LYS A 5 11.14 6.36 9.53
CA LYS A 5 10.81 5.01 10.02
C LYS A 5 10.37 4.11 8.88
N ARG A 6 10.69 2.82 9.00
CA ARG A 6 10.28 1.77 8.06
C ARG A 6 9.12 0.96 8.62
N TYR A 7 8.14 0.68 7.77
CA TYR A 7 6.97 -0.11 8.10
C TYR A 7 6.89 -1.28 7.12
N GLY A 8 6.75 -2.49 7.66
CA GLY A 8 6.35 -3.66 6.92
C GLY A 8 4.84 -3.85 7.06
N VAL A 9 4.13 -3.96 5.95
CA VAL A 9 2.68 -4.22 5.91
C VAL A 9 2.47 -5.56 5.23
N ASN A 10 2.00 -6.53 6.01
CA ASN A 10 1.86 -7.92 5.59
C ASN A 10 0.40 -8.29 5.31
N TRP A 11 0.16 -9.05 4.25
CA TRP A 11 -1.12 -9.68 3.96
C TRP A 11 -1.00 -11.21 4.06
N PHE A 12 -1.48 -11.76 5.18
CA PHE A 12 -1.57 -13.20 5.47
C PHE A 12 -0.26 -14.00 5.32
N GLY A 13 0.91 -13.35 5.43
CA GLY A 13 2.21 -14.00 5.23
C GLY A 13 2.57 -14.24 3.76
N GLU A 14 1.73 -13.80 2.82
CA GLU A 14 1.87 -14.08 1.39
C GLU A 14 2.42 -12.88 0.62
N LEU A 15 2.04 -11.66 1.00
CA LEU A 15 2.50 -10.43 0.36
C LEU A 15 2.96 -9.42 1.41
N ASP A 16 4.13 -8.86 1.20
CA ASP A 16 4.68 -7.76 1.98
C ASP A 16 4.83 -6.48 1.17
N LEU A 17 4.55 -5.36 1.82
CA LEU A 17 4.95 -4.01 1.40
C LEU A 17 5.93 -3.46 2.42
N VAL A 18 7.05 -2.89 1.96
CA VAL A 18 7.98 -2.11 2.79
C VAL A 18 7.94 -0.65 2.36
N VAL A 19 7.64 0.23 3.31
CA VAL A 19 7.55 1.68 3.07
C VAL A 19 8.32 2.46 4.13
N GLU A 20 9.05 3.48 3.68
CA GLU A 20 9.65 4.51 4.52
C GLU A 20 8.70 5.69 4.66
N VAL A 21 8.56 6.18 5.90
CA VAL A 21 7.81 7.40 6.24
C VAL A 21 8.73 8.35 6.98
N ASP A 22 8.91 9.55 6.44
CA ASP A 22 9.60 10.66 7.09
C ASP A 22 8.60 11.44 7.97
N HIS A 23 8.71 11.28 9.29
CA HIS A 23 7.81 11.91 10.26
C HIS A 23 8.08 13.41 10.48
N ASP A 24 9.18 13.95 9.95
CA ASP A 24 9.39 15.39 9.89
C ASP A 24 8.60 16.05 8.74
N VAL A 25 8.19 15.25 7.73
CA VAL A 25 7.44 15.70 6.54
C VAL A 25 5.98 15.28 6.60
N VAL A 26 5.72 14.01 6.92
CA VAL A 26 4.38 13.44 7.01
C VAL A 26 3.76 13.79 8.35
N THR A 27 2.81 14.72 8.31
CA THR A 27 2.06 15.14 9.50
C THR A 27 0.78 14.34 9.68
N ASN A 28 0.22 14.39 10.89
CA ASN A 28 -1.11 13.83 11.14
C ASN A 28 -2.19 14.44 10.22
N ASP A 29 -2.10 15.73 9.90
CA ASP A 29 -3.06 16.41 9.02
C ASP A 29 -2.96 15.86 7.59
N THR A 30 -1.75 15.62 7.08
CA THR A 30 -1.52 14.96 5.78
C THR A 30 -2.13 13.55 5.76
N LEU A 31 -1.95 12.78 6.83
CA LEU A 31 -2.53 11.44 6.95
C LEU A 31 -4.07 11.47 7.00
N VAL A 32 -4.65 12.43 7.72
CA VAL A 32 -6.10 12.64 7.76
C VAL A 32 -6.63 13.06 6.40
N GLU A 33 -5.93 13.93 5.68
CA GLU A 33 -6.30 14.34 4.32
C GLU A 33 -6.33 13.14 3.38
N ILE A 34 -5.26 12.35 3.34
CA ILE A 34 -5.21 11.11 2.54
C ILE A 34 -6.35 10.18 2.94
N ASN A 35 -6.57 9.95 4.26
CA ASN A 35 -7.60 9.05 4.72
C ASN A 35 -9.01 9.55 4.33
N THR A 36 -9.27 10.85 4.40
CA THR A 36 -10.60 11.43 4.15
C THR A 36 -10.91 11.72 2.69
N PHE A 37 -9.89 11.78 1.83
CA PHE A 37 -10.05 11.94 0.39
C PHE A 37 -10.92 10.82 -0.22
N TRP A 38 -10.75 9.59 0.28
CA TRP A 38 -11.51 8.41 -0.18
C TRP A 38 -12.76 8.19 0.69
N SER A 39 -13.78 7.58 0.10
CA SER A 39 -14.98 7.15 0.83
C SER A 39 -14.64 6.15 1.95
N GLU A 40 -15.56 5.94 2.89
CA GLU A 40 -15.41 4.95 3.99
C GLU A 40 -14.22 5.24 4.93
N SER A 41 -13.80 6.50 5.03
CA SER A 41 -12.69 6.95 5.86
C SER A 41 -12.86 6.65 7.35
N SER A 42 -14.10 6.67 7.86
CA SER A 42 -14.44 6.31 9.23
C SER A 42 -14.29 4.82 9.51
N ASP A 43 -14.64 3.97 8.54
CA ASP A 43 -14.54 2.51 8.70
C ASP A 43 -13.07 2.08 8.67
N ARG A 44 -12.28 2.61 7.75
CA ARG A 44 -10.82 2.39 7.72
C ARG A 44 -10.12 2.81 9.01
N LEU A 45 -10.50 3.95 9.57
CA LEU A 45 -9.93 4.42 10.84
C LEU A 45 -10.34 3.52 12.01
N ARG A 46 -11.58 3.02 12.03
CA ARG A 46 -12.04 2.03 13.02
C ARG A 46 -11.24 0.73 12.93
N ASP A 47 -11.01 0.22 11.72
CA ASP A 47 -10.24 -1.01 11.46
C ASP A 47 -8.72 -0.85 11.74
N ALA A 48 -8.29 0.38 11.99
CA ALA A 48 -6.94 0.75 12.40
C ALA A 48 -6.87 1.19 13.88
N ASP A 49 -7.88 0.87 14.69
CA ASP A 49 -7.94 1.21 16.12
C ASP A 49 -7.77 2.73 16.40
N GLY A 50 -8.19 3.58 15.47
CA GLY A 50 -8.06 5.03 15.57
C GLY A 50 -6.71 5.60 15.11
N ASP A 51 -5.77 4.76 14.68
CA ASP A 51 -4.47 5.20 14.17
C ASP A 51 -4.54 5.49 12.66
N VAL A 52 -4.47 6.78 12.32
CA VAL A 52 -4.57 7.22 10.92
C VAL A 52 -3.35 6.82 10.08
N LEU A 53 -2.15 6.70 10.68
CA LEU A 53 -0.98 6.20 9.97
C LEU A 53 -1.20 4.75 9.57
N ILE A 54 -1.67 3.93 10.50
CA ILE A 54 -1.97 2.51 10.22
C ILE A 54 -3.08 2.39 9.17
N ALA A 55 -4.12 3.24 9.21
CA ALA A 55 -5.15 3.27 8.19
C ALA A 55 -4.58 3.55 6.79
N VAL A 56 -3.76 4.60 6.66
CA VAL A 56 -3.12 4.98 5.38
C VAL A 56 -2.16 3.90 4.88
N LEU A 57 -1.36 3.30 5.77
CA LEU A 57 -0.42 2.23 5.39
C LEU A 57 -1.14 0.97 4.89
N LYS A 58 -2.27 0.59 5.50
CA LYS A 58 -3.11 -0.52 5.02
C LYS A 58 -3.71 -0.23 3.65
N MET A 59 -4.18 0.99 3.41
CA MET A 59 -4.69 1.40 2.10
C MET A 59 -3.60 1.40 1.04
N LEU A 60 -2.40 1.88 1.38
CA LEU A 60 -1.26 1.90 0.49
C LEU A 60 -0.92 0.47 0.06
N ALA A 61 -0.81 -0.46 1.02
CA ALA A 61 -0.57 -1.88 0.75
C ALA A 61 -1.65 -2.48 -0.15
N GLN A 62 -2.93 -2.26 0.15
CA GLN A 62 -4.03 -2.73 -0.68
C GLN A 62 -3.89 -2.25 -2.13
N ARG A 63 -3.58 -0.95 -2.33
CA ARG A 63 -3.44 -0.39 -3.67
C ARG A 63 -2.20 -0.93 -4.39
N CYS A 64 -1.07 -1.05 -3.71
CA CYS A 64 0.14 -1.65 -4.25
C CYS A 64 -0.12 -3.09 -4.72
N PHE A 65 -0.69 -3.95 -3.87
CA PHE A 65 -0.97 -5.35 -4.22
C PHE A 65 -1.93 -5.48 -5.41
N GLN A 66 -2.93 -4.60 -5.52
CA GLN A 66 -3.82 -4.56 -6.67
C GLN A 66 -3.07 -4.20 -7.96
N LEU A 67 -2.21 -3.18 -7.91
CA LEU A 67 -1.45 -2.70 -9.06
C LEU A 67 -0.38 -3.71 -9.50
N THR A 68 0.37 -4.31 -8.57
CA THR A 68 1.34 -5.36 -8.90
C THR A 68 0.64 -6.55 -9.52
N THR A 69 -0.49 -6.99 -8.98
CA THR A 69 -1.26 -8.12 -9.53
C THR A 69 -1.88 -7.80 -10.90
N ALA A 70 -2.40 -6.59 -11.11
CA ALA A 70 -3.10 -6.23 -12.35
C ALA A 70 -2.14 -5.91 -13.51
N HIS A 71 -0.98 -5.33 -13.22
CA HIS A 71 -0.08 -4.77 -14.23
C HIS A 71 1.35 -5.33 -14.21
N GLY A 72 1.70 -6.16 -13.21
CA GLY A 72 3.07 -6.68 -13.04
C GLY A 72 4.07 -5.56 -12.71
N TYR A 73 3.62 -4.51 -12.02
CA TYR A 73 4.51 -3.40 -11.67
C TYR A 73 5.55 -3.82 -10.63
N ASN A 74 6.80 -3.48 -10.90
CA ASN A 74 7.84 -3.42 -9.88
C ASN A 74 7.75 -2.10 -9.11
N VAL A 75 8.62 -1.90 -8.10
CA VAL A 75 8.65 -0.67 -7.28
C VAL A 75 8.71 0.61 -8.13
N GLN A 76 9.53 0.64 -9.18
CA GLN A 76 9.61 1.83 -10.05
C GLN A 76 8.29 2.09 -10.79
N GLY A 77 7.65 1.04 -11.29
CA GLY A 77 6.33 1.13 -11.92
C GLY A 77 5.26 1.64 -10.94
N LEU A 78 5.26 1.13 -9.70
CA LEU A 78 4.36 1.61 -8.65
C LEU A 78 4.57 3.10 -8.38
N VAL A 79 5.81 3.53 -8.14
CA VAL A 79 6.12 4.94 -7.84
C VAL A 79 5.61 5.87 -8.94
N LEU A 80 5.82 5.51 -10.20
CA LEU A 80 5.32 6.30 -11.34
C LEU A 80 3.80 6.28 -11.43
N GLU A 81 3.15 5.14 -11.20
CA GLU A 81 1.69 5.03 -11.23
C GLU A 81 1.05 5.89 -10.13
N PHE A 82 1.62 5.95 -8.93
CA PHE A 82 1.12 6.79 -7.84
C PHE A 82 1.15 8.29 -8.16
N GLU A 83 2.00 8.76 -9.08
CA GLU A 83 1.95 10.16 -9.55
C GLU A 83 0.67 10.48 -10.34
N THR A 84 -0.05 9.46 -10.82
CA THR A 84 -1.26 9.60 -11.63
C THR A 84 -2.54 9.38 -10.85
N ILE A 85 -2.46 8.81 -9.63
CA ILE A 85 -3.61 8.48 -8.80
C ILE A 85 -3.91 9.66 -7.88
N GLU A 86 -5.04 10.32 -8.11
CA GLU A 86 -5.52 11.40 -7.24
C GLU A 86 -5.68 10.92 -5.79
N GLY A 87 -5.37 11.79 -4.82
CA GLY A 87 -5.47 11.47 -3.40
C GLY A 87 -4.25 10.79 -2.77
N TRP A 88 -3.19 10.55 -3.55
CA TRP A 88 -1.91 10.06 -3.05
C TRP A 88 -0.77 11.05 -3.32
N PRO A 89 0.19 11.18 -2.39
CA PRO A 89 1.44 11.89 -2.63
C PRO A 89 2.40 11.04 -3.47
N ARG A 90 3.51 11.66 -3.89
CA ARG A 90 4.63 10.96 -4.51
C ARG A 90 5.24 9.94 -3.56
N MET A 91 5.50 8.75 -4.11
CA MET A 91 6.03 7.60 -3.38
C MET A 91 7.54 7.41 -3.56
N ASP A 92 8.26 8.45 -3.99
CA ASP A 92 9.71 8.47 -4.21
C ASP A 92 10.51 8.97 -2.99
N GLY A 93 9.82 9.40 -1.93
CA GLY A 93 10.37 10.01 -0.72
C GLY A 93 10.35 11.53 -0.71
N SER A 94 10.03 12.20 -1.82
CA SER A 94 10.03 13.67 -1.89
C SER A 94 8.94 14.33 -1.05
N GLU A 95 7.85 13.61 -0.79
CA GLU A 95 6.72 14.05 0.05
C GLU A 95 6.61 13.23 1.35
N GLY A 96 7.73 12.60 1.74
CA GLY A 96 7.85 11.87 3.00
C GLY A 96 7.38 10.41 2.96
N PHE A 97 6.75 9.94 1.88
CA PHE A 97 6.47 8.52 1.66
C PHE A 97 7.39 7.94 0.58
N LYS A 98 7.95 6.76 0.86
CA LYS A 98 8.78 6.04 -0.12
C LYS A 98 8.53 4.55 -0.12
N ILE A 99 8.09 4.00 -1.25
CA ILE A 99 7.99 2.55 -1.42
C ILE A 99 9.41 2.00 -1.61
N ILE A 100 9.78 1.04 -0.76
CA ILE A 100 11.10 0.39 -0.79
C ILE A 100 11.01 -0.96 -1.48
N ASP A 101 9.97 -1.72 -1.16
CA ASP A 101 9.76 -3.05 -1.69
C ASP A 101 8.27 -3.39 -1.69
N CYS A 102 7.84 -4.23 -2.63
CA CYS A 102 6.48 -4.74 -2.69
C CYS A 102 6.48 -6.08 -3.41
N ASP A 103 5.94 -7.09 -2.74
CA ASP A 103 5.82 -8.41 -3.32
C ASP A 103 4.83 -8.43 -4.50
N GLU A 104 5.13 -9.33 -5.43
CA GLU A 104 4.25 -9.68 -6.54
C GLU A 104 3.53 -11.00 -6.22
N LEU A 105 2.24 -11.06 -6.54
CA LEU A 105 1.49 -12.30 -6.45
C LEU A 105 1.87 -13.24 -7.60
N ILE A 106 2.58 -14.32 -7.30
CA ILE A 106 3.05 -15.29 -8.29
C ILE A 106 2.11 -16.49 -8.34
N PHE A 107 1.57 -16.78 -9.52
CA PHE A 107 0.73 -17.96 -9.76
C PHE A 107 1.54 -19.10 -10.37
N CYS A 108 1.96 -20.05 -9.52
CA CYS A 108 2.70 -21.22 -9.96
C CYS A 108 1.77 -22.25 -10.62
N LYS A 109 2.12 -22.68 -11.85
CA LYS A 109 1.34 -23.70 -12.57
C LYS A 109 1.16 -25.03 -11.81
N ALA A 110 2.07 -25.34 -10.89
CA ALA A 110 2.03 -26.56 -10.09
C ALA A 110 0.94 -26.54 -9.01
N ASP A 111 0.52 -25.33 -8.60
CA ASP A 111 -0.52 -25.14 -7.57
C ASP A 111 -1.93 -25.04 -8.19
N ILE A 112 -2.01 -25.02 -9.52
CA ILE A 112 -3.28 -24.97 -10.26
C ILE A 112 -3.80 -26.40 -10.48
N SER A 113 -4.92 -26.73 -9.82
CA SER A 113 -5.59 -28.03 -9.95
C SER A 113 -6.75 -28.00 -10.96
N VAL A 114 -7.00 -29.13 -11.63
CA VAL A 114 -8.14 -29.33 -12.54
C VAL A 114 -9.03 -30.46 -12.00
N SER A 115 -10.34 -30.21 -11.93
CA SER A 115 -11.35 -31.20 -11.53
C SER A 115 -12.58 -31.11 -12.42
N ASP A 116 -13.25 -32.24 -12.66
CA ASP A 116 -14.52 -32.28 -13.39
C ASP A 116 -15.64 -31.62 -12.57
N VAL A 117 -16.52 -30.85 -13.22
CA VAL A 117 -17.73 -30.27 -12.62
C VAL A 117 -18.93 -31.11 -13.09
N ILE A 118 -19.64 -31.73 -12.15
CA ILE A 118 -20.87 -32.49 -12.43
C ILE A 118 -22.05 -31.57 -12.10
N GLU A 119 -22.88 -31.27 -13.11
CA GLU A 119 -24.17 -30.57 -12.95
C GLU A 119 -25.26 -31.45 -12.31
#